data_AF-A0A511B3W5-F1
#
_entry.id   AF-A0A511B3W5-F1
#
_cell.length_a   1.000
_cell.length_b   1.000
_cell.length_c   1.000
_cell.angle_alpha   90.00
_cell.angle_beta   90.00
_cell.angle_gamma   90.00
#
_symmetry.space_group_name_H-M   'P 1'
#
loop_
_entity.id
_entity.type
_entity.pdbx_description
1 polymer ?
#
loop_
_entity_poly.entity_id
_entity_poly.type
_entity_poly.pdbx_seq_one_letter_code
_entity_poly.pdbx_strand_id
1 'polypeptide(L)'
;MNLTSPSTRLWIMDWHGWMLDHDPVSDSYARSPFRPGYYPGLSFIAPADFSLPCPLVAEKSISMPRALPQLTMIETPRSPLVALSRQKPESLVTCAPVPGARGEVHFNATVLNDWEMFLPMTGNMVRGLGILMEASASTMSYADGTPCDQLVVRSAMTAQTGTFRFSLAAHHDQIEGVSLLGNGETLTLHLTSVDGETSHNLTVKRAA
;
A
#
# COMPACT_ATOMS: atom_id res chain seq x y z
N MET A 1 14.29 -15.40 29.03
CA MET A 1 13.60 -15.76 27.77
C MET A 1 12.82 -14.53 27.33
N ASN A 2 13.28 -13.81 26.30
CA ASN A 2 12.51 -12.70 25.74
C ASN A 2 11.46 -13.29 24.79
N LEU A 3 10.22 -13.35 25.24
CA LEU A 3 9.08 -13.55 24.35
C LEU A 3 9.03 -12.31 23.44
N THR A 4 9.56 -12.42 22.22
CA THR A 4 9.38 -11.39 21.21
C THR A 4 7.90 -11.36 20.87
N SER A 5 7.22 -10.26 21.21
CA SER A 5 5.83 -10.03 20.79
C SER A 5 5.72 -10.23 19.28
N PRO A 6 4.62 -10.84 18.78
CA PRO A 6 4.45 -11.02 17.34
C PRO A 6 4.50 -9.65 16.65
N SER A 7 5.22 -9.59 15.53
CA SER A 7 5.39 -8.39 14.72
C SER A 7 4.83 -8.61 13.32
N THR A 8 4.28 -7.56 12.72
CA THR A 8 3.85 -7.55 11.33
C THR A 8 4.79 -6.68 10.49
N ARG A 9 4.95 -7.08 9.22
CA ARG A 9 5.71 -6.31 8.23
C ARG A 9 4.73 -5.59 7.32
N LEU A 10 4.94 -4.28 7.18
CA LEU A 10 4.12 -3.38 6.41
C LEU A 10 4.93 -2.76 5.28
N TRP A 11 4.29 -2.62 4.13
CA TRP A 11 4.72 -1.77 3.03
C TRP A 11 3.79 -0.58 2.96
N ILE A 12 4.31 0.59 2.61
CA ILE A 12 3.55 1.82 2.70
C ILE A 12 3.34 2.37 1.29
N MET A 13 2.08 2.57 0.89
CA MET A 13 1.71 3.26 -0.34
C MET A 13 1.38 4.73 -0.03
N ASP A 14 1.90 5.65 -0.84
CA ASP A 14 1.62 7.08 -0.76
C ASP A 14 0.29 7.44 -1.47
N TRP A 15 -0.14 8.69 -1.28
CA TRP A 15 -1.33 9.24 -1.93
C TRP A 15 -1.33 9.11 -3.46
N HIS A 16 -0.18 9.01 -4.10
CA HIS A 16 -0.06 8.92 -5.57
C HIS A 16 -0.07 7.48 -6.07
N GLY A 17 -0.21 6.49 -5.18
CA GLY A 17 -0.18 5.07 -5.53
C GLY A 17 1.23 4.52 -5.71
N TRP A 18 2.25 5.24 -5.25
CA TRP A 18 3.64 4.80 -5.26
C TRP A 18 3.99 4.19 -3.91
N MET A 19 4.95 3.30 -3.89
CA MET A 19 5.44 2.68 -2.67
C MET A 19 6.57 3.51 -2.08
N LEU A 20 6.56 3.71 -0.77
CA LEU A 20 7.76 4.15 -0.06
C LEU A 20 8.83 3.08 -0.21
N ASP A 21 10.02 3.51 -0.61
CA ASP A 21 11.14 2.64 -0.97
C ASP A 21 12.45 3.20 -0.40
N HIS A 22 13.53 2.46 -0.63
CA HIS A 22 14.89 2.82 -0.28
C HIS A 22 15.71 3.05 -1.56
N ASP A 23 16.35 4.22 -1.67
CA ASP A 23 17.35 4.45 -2.70
C ASP A 23 18.72 3.92 -2.22
N PRO A 24 19.26 2.87 -2.87
CA PRO A 24 20.52 2.25 -2.46
C PRO A 24 21.74 3.15 -2.71
N VAL A 25 21.64 4.12 -3.62
CA VAL A 25 22.76 4.99 -4.00
C VAL A 25 22.91 6.13 -2.99
N SER A 26 21.81 6.81 -2.66
CA SER A 26 21.79 7.91 -1.70
C SER A 26 21.61 7.47 -0.24
N ASP A 27 21.28 6.20 -0.03
CA ASP A 27 20.98 5.57 1.25
C ASP A 27 19.90 6.33 2.04
N SER A 28 18.80 6.67 1.35
CA SER A 28 17.69 7.45 1.90
C SER A 28 16.32 6.90 1.50
N TYR A 29 15.26 7.46 2.10
CA TYR A 29 13.90 7.23 1.64
C TYR A 29 13.71 7.73 0.21
N ALA A 30 13.01 6.94 -0.58
CA ALA A 30 12.62 7.25 -1.95
C ALA A 30 11.21 6.73 -2.20
N ARG A 31 10.75 6.88 -3.44
CA ARG A 31 9.52 6.26 -3.91
C ARG A 31 9.75 5.47 -5.16
N SER A 32 9.02 4.38 -5.30
CA SER A 32 8.99 3.60 -6.54
C SER A 32 7.54 3.32 -6.95
N PRO A 33 7.24 3.21 -8.25
CA PRO A 33 5.93 2.75 -8.68
C PRO A 33 5.65 1.36 -8.12
N PHE A 34 4.39 1.07 -7.77
CA PHE A 34 4.00 -0.30 -7.47
C PHE A 34 4.27 -1.22 -8.66
N ARG A 35 4.91 -2.37 -8.41
CA ARG A 35 5.23 -3.37 -9.43
C ARG A 35 4.66 -4.72 -9.00
N PRO A 36 3.70 -5.29 -9.74
CA PRO A 36 3.19 -6.62 -9.45
C PRO A 36 4.31 -7.66 -9.38
N GLY A 37 4.24 -8.55 -8.39
CA GLY A 37 5.24 -9.60 -8.18
C GLY A 37 6.53 -9.16 -7.48
N TYR A 38 6.69 -7.87 -7.17
CA TYR A 38 7.86 -7.35 -6.46
C TYR A 38 7.45 -6.66 -5.16
N TYR A 39 8.18 -6.96 -4.09
CA TYR A 39 8.11 -6.17 -2.86
C TYR A 39 9.08 -4.98 -2.98
N PRO A 40 8.68 -3.77 -2.55
CA PRO A 40 9.60 -2.65 -2.38
C PRO A 40 10.82 -3.02 -1.53
N GLY A 41 11.95 -2.37 -1.79
CA GLY A 41 13.20 -2.58 -1.06
C GLY A 41 13.16 -2.06 0.37
N LEU A 42 12.09 -1.37 0.77
CA LEU A 42 11.85 -0.90 2.12
C LEU A 42 10.54 -1.49 2.67
N SER A 43 10.61 -1.97 3.90
CA SER A 43 9.43 -2.34 4.68
C SER A 43 9.55 -1.81 6.11
N PHE A 44 8.46 -1.88 6.87
CA PHE A 44 8.40 -1.40 8.23
C PHE A 44 7.87 -2.49 9.14
N ILE A 45 8.55 -2.70 10.27
CA ILE A 45 8.12 -3.63 11.30
C ILE A 45 7.32 -2.86 12.35
N ALA A 46 6.11 -3.37 12.62
CA ALA A 46 5.23 -2.91 13.69
C ALA A 46 4.85 -4.12 14.58
N PRO A 47 4.41 -3.91 15.84
CA PRO A 47 3.72 -4.95 16.61
C PRO A 47 2.53 -5.50 15.82
N ALA A 48 2.19 -6.79 15.91
CA ALA A 48 1.05 -7.35 15.18
C ALA A 48 -0.28 -6.72 15.60
N ASP A 49 -0.47 -6.54 16.91
CA ASP A 49 -1.65 -5.89 17.51
C ASP A 49 -1.31 -4.43 17.88
N PHE A 50 -0.83 -3.66 16.92
CA PHE A 50 -0.44 -2.27 17.18
C PHE A 50 -1.65 -1.36 17.39
N SER A 51 -1.47 -0.35 18.24
CA SER A 51 -2.36 0.82 18.33
C SER A 51 -1.60 2.06 17.87
N LEU A 52 -2.33 3.07 17.40
CA LEU A 52 -1.74 4.35 17.04
C LEU A 52 -1.64 5.25 18.29
N PRO A 53 -0.55 6.02 18.46
CA PRO A 53 0.63 6.08 17.59
C PRO A 53 1.55 4.85 17.73
N CYS A 54 2.07 4.34 16.61
CA CYS A 54 2.93 3.17 16.57
C CYS A 54 4.32 3.50 16.03
N PRO A 55 5.41 3.34 16.80
CA PRO A 55 6.76 3.46 16.25
C PRO A 55 7.02 2.36 15.23
N LEU A 56 7.69 2.71 14.13
CA LEU A 56 8.05 1.78 13.07
C LEU A 56 9.56 1.55 13.07
N VAL A 57 9.96 0.31 12.81
CA VAL A 57 11.36 -0.04 12.52
C VAL A 57 11.50 -0.26 11.03
N ALA A 58 12.24 0.62 10.35
CA ALA A 58 12.51 0.48 8.93
C ALA A 58 13.48 -0.68 8.67
N GLU A 59 13.12 -1.56 7.74
CA GLU A 59 13.92 -2.69 7.29
C GLU A 59 14.20 -2.56 5.79
N LYS A 60 15.48 -2.48 5.44
CA LYS A 60 15.96 -2.42 4.05
C LYS A 60 16.21 -3.83 3.55
N SER A 61 15.87 -4.10 2.29
CA SER A 61 16.18 -5.36 1.61
C SER A 61 17.68 -5.55 1.38
N ILE A 62 18.43 -4.45 1.32
CA ILE A 62 19.88 -4.45 1.22
C ILE A 62 20.52 -3.89 2.50
N SER A 63 21.59 -4.53 2.95
CA SER A 63 22.33 -4.08 4.12
C SER A 63 23.17 -2.84 3.76
N MET A 64 22.70 -1.68 4.18
CA MET A 64 23.40 -0.39 4.03
C MET A 64 23.65 0.23 5.40
N PRO A 65 24.81 0.87 5.61
CA PRO A 65 25.30 1.22 6.94
C PRO A 65 24.50 2.32 7.64
N ARG A 66 23.79 3.19 6.90
CA ARG A 66 23.10 4.34 7.52
C ARG A 66 21.74 3.93 8.06
N ALA A 67 21.44 4.22 9.32
CA ALA A 67 20.06 4.10 9.81
C ALA A 67 19.16 5.13 9.09
N LEU A 68 17.98 4.70 8.65
CA LEU A 68 16.96 5.63 8.16
C LEU A 68 16.33 6.40 9.36
N PRO A 69 15.90 7.65 9.16
CA PRO A 69 15.16 8.39 10.18
C PRO A 69 14.00 7.57 10.77
N GLN A 70 13.91 7.48 12.10
CA GLN A 70 12.83 6.76 12.75
C GLN A 70 11.49 7.46 12.52
N LEU A 71 10.48 6.68 12.16
CA LEU A 71 9.12 7.16 11.90
C LEU A 71 8.14 6.55 12.90
N THR A 72 7.10 7.31 13.20
CA THR A 72 5.94 6.89 13.98
C THR A 72 4.70 7.01 13.10
N MET A 73 3.93 5.94 13.02
CA MET A 73 2.62 5.93 12.40
C MET A 73 1.61 6.59 13.33
N ILE A 74 0.84 7.55 12.83
CA ILE A 74 -0.16 8.30 13.60
C ILE A 74 -1.52 8.27 12.88
N GLU A 75 -2.58 8.47 13.65
CA GLU A 75 -3.96 8.46 13.16
C GLU A 75 -4.25 9.62 12.21
N THR A 76 -5.16 9.40 11.27
CA THR A 76 -5.73 10.43 10.40
C THR A 76 -7.25 10.40 10.46
N PRO A 77 -7.94 11.46 10.01
CA PRO A 77 -9.41 11.44 9.90
C PRO A 77 -9.97 10.40 8.91
N ARG A 78 -9.14 9.72 8.11
CA ARG A 78 -9.57 8.81 7.04
C ARG A 78 -9.07 7.38 7.28
N SER A 79 -9.48 6.77 8.39
CA SER A 79 -9.17 5.35 8.67
C SER A 79 -9.51 4.44 7.48
N PRO A 80 -8.65 3.46 7.09
CA PRO A 80 -7.42 3.02 7.77
C PRO A 80 -6.14 3.76 7.33
N LEU A 81 -6.25 4.92 6.68
CA LEU A 81 -5.08 5.71 6.29
C LEU A 81 -4.37 6.31 7.51
N VAL A 82 -3.06 6.39 7.42
CA VAL A 82 -2.18 6.87 8.49
C VAL A 82 -1.32 8.01 7.99
N ALA A 83 -0.77 8.81 8.90
CA ALA A 83 0.35 9.68 8.60
C ALA A 83 1.62 9.12 9.21
N LEU A 84 2.77 9.51 8.66
CA LEU A 84 4.07 9.17 9.20
C LEU A 84 4.71 10.44 9.76
N SER A 85 5.16 10.38 11.01
CA SER A 85 5.82 11.48 11.71
C SER A 85 7.27 11.11 12.07
N ARG A 86 8.21 11.99 11.74
CA ARG A 86 9.57 11.95 12.27
C ARG A 86 9.59 12.72 13.58
N GLN A 87 10.16 12.16 14.64
CA GLN A 87 10.09 12.76 15.99
C GLN A 87 11.11 13.88 16.27
N LYS A 88 12.21 14.00 15.51
CA LYS A 88 13.29 14.97 15.79
C LYS A 88 13.89 15.57 14.50
N PRO A 89 13.55 16.81 14.12
CA PRO A 89 12.41 17.60 14.62
C PRO A 89 11.08 16.95 14.21
N GLU A 90 10.02 17.27 14.95
CA GLU A 90 8.67 16.81 14.64
C GLU A 90 8.23 17.35 13.28
N SER A 91 7.95 16.45 12.36
CA SER A 91 7.52 16.78 11.00
C SER A 91 6.85 15.58 10.36
N LEU A 92 5.82 15.83 9.57
CA LEU A 92 5.15 14.82 8.77
C LEU A 92 5.99 14.47 7.53
N VAL A 93 5.87 13.22 7.11
CA VAL A 93 6.38 12.75 5.83
C VAL A 93 5.42 13.19 4.74
N THR A 94 5.94 13.81 3.68
CA THR A 94 5.17 14.21 2.51
C THR A 94 5.80 13.67 1.24
N CYS A 95 4.93 13.25 0.32
CA CYS A 95 5.28 12.68 -0.97
C CYS A 95 4.69 13.54 -2.10
N ALA A 96 4.89 14.85 -2.05
CA ALA A 96 4.41 15.75 -3.10
C ALA A 96 5.00 15.43 -4.49
N PRO A 97 4.23 15.54 -5.58
CA PRO A 97 4.75 15.46 -6.93
C PRO A 97 5.30 16.85 -7.30
N VAL A 98 6.57 17.12 -6.97
CA VAL A 98 7.21 18.37 -7.40
C VAL A 98 7.84 18.16 -8.78
N PRO A 99 7.57 19.00 -9.79
CA PRO A 99 8.28 18.92 -11.06
C PRO A 99 9.80 18.96 -10.84
N GLY A 100 10.50 17.89 -11.23
CA GLY A 100 11.95 17.73 -11.04
C GLY A 100 12.36 17.00 -9.76
N ALA A 101 11.47 16.82 -8.78
CA ALA A 101 11.72 15.95 -7.62
C ALA A 101 11.64 14.49 -8.08
N ARG A 102 12.77 13.79 -8.03
CA ARG A 102 12.95 12.42 -8.53
C ARG A 102 12.31 11.38 -7.60
N GLY A 103 11.02 11.50 -7.30
CA GLY A 103 10.36 10.61 -6.34
C GLY A 103 10.81 10.87 -4.89
N GLU A 104 11.21 12.10 -4.58
CA GLU A 104 11.73 12.48 -3.26
C GLU A 104 10.65 12.32 -2.17
N VAL A 105 11.13 11.96 -0.97
CA VAL A 105 10.35 11.87 0.27
C VAL A 105 10.87 12.97 1.20
N HIS A 106 9.98 13.88 1.60
CA HIS A 106 10.37 15.02 2.43
C HIS A 106 9.85 14.89 3.86
N PHE A 107 10.56 15.51 4.80
CA PHE A 107 10.29 15.50 6.25
C PHE A 107 10.19 16.94 6.77
N ASN A 108 9.26 17.70 6.21
CA ASN A 108 9.11 19.13 6.51
C ASN A 108 7.64 19.58 6.52
N ALA A 109 6.68 18.67 6.30
CA ALA A 109 5.28 19.02 6.36
C ALA A 109 4.87 19.24 7.82
N THR A 110 4.13 20.32 8.06
CA THR A 110 3.60 20.72 9.37
C THR A 110 2.08 20.59 9.45
N VAL A 111 1.43 20.32 8.31
CA VAL A 111 -0.01 20.19 8.17
C VAL A 111 -0.31 18.86 7.52
N LEU A 112 -1.29 18.16 8.07
CA LEU A 112 -1.81 16.92 7.49
C LEU A 112 -2.77 17.26 6.35
N ASN A 113 -2.34 17.06 5.11
CA ASN A 113 -3.21 17.03 3.93
C ASN A 113 -3.21 15.62 3.34
N ASP A 114 -3.93 15.46 2.24
CA ASP A 114 -4.04 14.20 1.50
C ASP A 114 -2.65 13.63 1.13
N TRP A 115 -1.65 14.45 0.81
CA TRP A 115 -0.30 14.00 0.41
C TRP A 115 0.57 13.49 1.57
N GLU A 116 0.16 13.72 2.81
CA GLU A 116 0.78 13.21 4.03
C GLU A 116 0.03 11.98 4.56
N MET A 117 -0.97 11.48 3.82
CA MET A 117 -1.69 10.24 4.12
C MET A 117 -1.13 9.07 3.33
N PHE A 118 -1.03 7.94 4.01
CA PHE A 118 -0.45 6.71 3.51
C PHE A 118 -1.35 5.53 3.82
N LEU A 119 -1.28 4.51 2.97
CA LEU A 119 -1.94 3.23 3.16
C LEU A 119 -0.91 2.19 3.61
N PRO A 120 -0.95 1.73 4.87
CA PRO A 120 -0.18 0.57 5.29
C PRO A 120 -0.76 -0.68 4.65
N MET A 121 0.13 -1.49 4.08
CA MET A 121 -0.22 -2.71 3.37
C MET A 121 0.52 -3.89 3.99
N THR A 122 -0.20 -4.95 4.32
CA THR A 122 0.44 -6.21 4.69
C THR A 122 1.07 -6.87 3.46
N GLY A 123 1.89 -7.90 3.69
CA GLY A 123 2.47 -8.69 2.60
C GLY A 123 1.41 -9.40 1.74
N ASN A 124 0.27 -9.75 2.36
CA ASN A 124 -0.89 -10.31 1.67
C ASN A 124 -1.56 -9.25 0.80
N MET A 125 -1.71 -8.02 1.29
CA MET A 125 -2.33 -6.95 0.51
C MET A 125 -1.49 -6.59 -0.72
N VAL A 126 -0.16 -6.47 -0.56
CA VAL A 126 0.76 -6.24 -1.69
C VAL A 126 0.64 -7.37 -2.72
N ARG A 127 0.61 -8.62 -2.27
CA ARG A 127 0.49 -9.78 -3.16
C ARG A 127 -0.85 -9.81 -3.87
N GLY A 128 -1.95 -9.65 -3.13
CA GLY A 128 -3.30 -9.64 -3.67
C GLY A 128 -3.49 -8.55 -4.71
N LEU A 129 -2.99 -7.34 -4.43
CA LEU A 129 -2.99 -6.25 -5.40
C LEU A 129 -2.17 -6.62 -6.66
N GLY A 130 -0.99 -7.23 -6.50
CA GLY A 130 -0.19 -7.70 -7.63
C GLY A 130 -0.92 -8.72 -8.50
N ILE A 131 -1.68 -9.64 -7.91
CA ILE A 131 -2.48 -10.64 -8.64
C ILE A 131 -3.57 -9.97 -9.48
N LEU A 132 -4.22 -8.94 -8.93
CA LEU A 132 -5.31 -8.20 -9.57
C LEU A 132 -4.84 -7.25 -10.68
N MET A 133 -3.55 -6.99 -10.79
CA MET A 133 -2.96 -6.10 -11.79
C MET A 133 -2.32 -6.84 -12.96
N GLU A 134 -2.16 -8.16 -12.86
CA GLU A 134 -1.42 -8.97 -13.82
C GLU A 134 -2.32 -9.99 -14.51
N ALA A 135 -2.51 -9.84 -15.82
CA ALA A 135 -3.31 -10.77 -16.63
C ALA A 135 -2.70 -12.18 -16.70
N SER A 136 -1.38 -12.28 -16.51
CA SER A 136 -0.69 -13.56 -16.38
C SER A 136 -0.96 -14.27 -15.05
N ALA A 137 -1.42 -13.52 -14.04
CA ALA A 137 -1.58 -13.96 -12.66
C ALA A 137 -3.04 -14.27 -12.32
N SER A 138 -4.00 -13.57 -12.93
CA SER A 138 -5.42 -13.83 -12.76
C SER A 138 -6.26 -13.34 -13.94
N THR A 139 -7.47 -13.86 -14.05
CA THR A 139 -8.53 -13.28 -14.90
C THR A 139 -9.62 -12.70 -14.00
N MET A 140 -10.21 -11.58 -14.41
CA MET A 140 -11.31 -10.96 -13.68
C MET A 140 -12.54 -10.84 -14.57
N SER A 141 -13.72 -10.96 -13.97
CA SER A 141 -15.01 -10.80 -14.66
C SER A 141 -16.06 -10.17 -13.75
N TYR A 142 -16.95 -9.39 -14.33
CA TYR A 142 -18.13 -8.87 -13.64
C TYR A 142 -19.12 -10.00 -13.32
N ALA A 143 -20.16 -9.68 -12.53
CA ALA A 143 -21.18 -10.63 -12.09
C ALA A 143 -21.95 -11.33 -13.23
N ASP A 144 -22.06 -10.67 -14.38
CA ASP A 144 -22.70 -11.21 -15.59
C ASP A 144 -21.76 -12.12 -16.41
N GLY A 145 -20.53 -12.33 -15.95
CA GLY A 145 -19.50 -13.11 -16.63
C GLY A 145 -18.70 -12.33 -17.67
N THR A 146 -19.00 -11.04 -17.89
CA THR A 146 -18.26 -10.20 -18.82
C THR A 146 -16.81 -10.02 -18.32
N PRO A 147 -15.78 -10.29 -19.15
CA PRO A 147 -14.39 -10.08 -18.77
C PRO A 147 -14.13 -8.63 -18.36
N CYS A 148 -13.24 -8.45 -17.39
CA CYS A 148 -12.91 -7.18 -16.79
C CYS A 148 -11.40 -6.94 -16.94
N ASP A 149 -11.02 -5.71 -17.25
CA ASP A 149 -9.61 -5.33 -17.36
C ASP A 149 -8.91 -5.48 -16.01
N GLN A 150 -7.61 -5.74 -16.05
CA GLN A 150 -6.77 -5.74 -14.85
C GLN A 150 -6.84 -4.41 -14.12
N LEU A 151 -6.69 -4.47 -12.80
CA LEU A 151 -6.69 -3.26 -11.98
C LEU A 151 -5.50 -2.37 -12.35
N VAL A 152 -5.71 -1.07 -12.28
CA VAL A 152 -4.64 -0.10 -12.31
C VAL A 152 -4.74 0.81 -11.09
N VAL A 153 -3.63 0.95 -10.37
CA VAL A 153 -3.53 1.87 -9.24
C VAL A 153 -3.57 3.31 -9.75
N ARG A 154 -4.30 4.16 -9.02
CA ARG A 154 -4.47 5.59 -9.27
C ARG A 154 -4.17 6.36 -7.99
N SER A 155 -4.09 7.68 -8.13
CA SER A 155 -3.97 8.60 -6.99
C SER A 155 -5.13 8.44 -6.00
N ALA A 156 -4.98 9.02 -4.81
CA ALA A 156 -5.85 8.82 -3.66
C ALA A 156 -5.93 7.36 -3.19
N MET A 157 -4.89 6.55 -3.46
CA MET A 157 -4.84 5.12 -3.11
C MET A 157 -6.09 4.37 -3.59
N THR A 158 -6.44 4.59 -4.85
CA THR A 158 -7.60 3.96 -5.48
C THR A 158 -7.15 2.97 -6.55
N ALA A 159 -7.99 1.98 -6.81
CA ALA A 159 -7.85 1.10 -7.98
C ALA A 159 -8.97 1.37 -8.96
N GLN A 160 -8.68 1.11 -10.23
CA GLN A 160 -9.60 1.28 -11.33
C GLN A 160 -9.59 0.04 -12.23
N THR A 161 -10.76 -0.38 -12.68
CA THR A 161 -10.93 -1.29 -13.81
C THR A 161 -12.06 -0.81 -14.71
N GLY A 162 -11.77 -0.68 -16.02
CA GLY A 162 -12.65 0.03 -16.94
C GLY A 162 -12.95 1.45 -16.43
N THR A 163 -14.24 1.77 -16.26
CA THR A 163 -14.71 3.04 -15.70
C THR A 163 -14.95 2.99 -14.19
N PHE A 164 -14.91 1.81 -13.57
CA PHE A 164 -15.19 1.62 -12.15
C PHE A 164 -13.94 1.92 -11.32
N ARG A 165 -14.08 2.77 -10.30
CA ARG A 165 -12.99 3.18 -9.40
C ARG A 165 -13.42 3.01 -7.95
N PHE A 166 -12.57 2.41 -7.13
CA PHE A 166 -12.81 2.14 -5.72
C PHE A 166 -11.57 2.42 -4.87
N SER A 167 -11.77 2.62 -3.56
CA SER A 167 -10.68 2.83 -2.59
C SER A 167 -10.00 1.50 -2.25
N LEU A 168 -8.67 1.44 -2.34
CA LEU A 168 -7.90 0.29 -1.87
C LEU A 168 -8.02 0.11 -0.36
N ALA A 169 -8.02 1.23 0.37
CA ALA A 169 -8.12 1.24 1.83
C ALA A 169 -9.46 0.68 2.33
N ALA A 170 -10.57 1.01 1.65
CA ALA A 170 -11.89 0.52 2.01
C ALA A 170 -12.09 -0.99 1.74
N HIS A 171 -11.27 -1.58 0.88
CA HIS A 171 -11.40 -2.98 0.45
C HIS A 171 -10.15 -3.80 0.76
N HIS A 172 -9.33 -3.37 1.73
CA HIS A 172 -8.04 -4.00 2.02
C HIS A 172 -8.18 -5.49 2.38
N ASP A 173 -9.12 -5.87 3.24
CA ASP A 173 -9.37 -7.28 3.61
C ASP A 173 -9.69 -8.16 2.39
N GLN A 174 -10.49 -7.64 1.46
CA GLN A 174 -10.87 -8.36 0.25
C GLN A 174 -9.67 -8.53 -0.69
N ILE A 175 -8.84 -7.49 -0.82
CA ILE A 175 -7.59 -7.54 -1.58
C ILE A 175 -6.61 -8.54 -0.95
N GLU A 176 -6.50 -8.57 0.38
CA GLU A 176 -5.70 -9.56 1.10
C GLU A 176 -6.19 -10.98 0.83
N GLY A 177 -7.50 -11.20 0.80
CA GLY A 177 -8.10 -12.50 0.49
C GLY A 177 -7.67 -13.05 -0.88
N VAL A 178 -7.47 -12.19 -1.88
CA VAL A 178 -6.98 -12.61 -3.22
C VAL A 178 -5.61 -13.28 -3.14
N SER A 179 -4.76 -12.85 -2.20
CA SER A 179 -3.42 -13.41 -2.03
C SER A 179 -3.40 -14.88 -1.59
N LEU A 180 -4.53 -15.35 -1.06
CA LEU A 180 -4.70 -16.70 -0.53
C LEU A 180 -5.23 -17.68 -1.58
N LEU A 181 -5.60 -17.21 -2.78
CA LEU A 181 -6.09 -18.08 -3.84
C LEU A 181 -5.01 -19.05 -4.34
N GLY A 182 -5.34 -20.34 -4.29
CA GLY A 182 -4.62 -21.40 -4.99
C GLY A 182 -4.83 -21.33 -6.50
N ASN A 183 -4.04 -22.10 -7.25
CA ASN A 183 -4.11 -22.14 -8.71
C ASN A 183 -5.50 -22.58 -9.19
N GLY A 184 -6.10 -21.79 -10.09
CA GLY A 184 -7.44 -22.04 -10.62
C GLY A 184 -8.59 -21.69 -9.68
N GLU A 185 -8.34 -21.34 -8.41
CA GLU A 185 -9.37 -20.94 -7.45
C GLU A 185 -9.96 -19.56 -7.77
N THR A 186 -11.17 -19.33 -7.27
CA THR A 186 -11.93 -18.10 -7.50
C THR A 186 -12.32 -17.41 -6.20
N LEU A 187 -12.28 -16.08 -6.19
CA LEU A 187 -12.81 -15.24 -5.12
C LEU A 187 -13.70 -14.15 -5.72
N THR A 188 -14.85 -13.89 -5.09
CA THR A 188 -15.69 -12.75 -5.45
C THR A 188 -15.41 -11.59 -4.52
N LEU A 189 -15.02 -10.45 -5.09
CA LEU A 189 -14.87 -9.18 -4.40
C LEU A 189 -16.16 -8.38 -4.50
N HIS A 190 -16.63 -7.85 -3.38
CA HIS A 190 -17.74 -6.92 -3.26
C HIS A 190 -17.20 -5.51 -3.13
N LEU A 191 -17.14 -4.79 -4.24
CA LEU A 191 -16.47 -3.49 -4.34
C LEU A 191 -17.49 -2.37 -4.45
N THR A 192 -17.31 -1.30 -3.68
CA THR A 192 -18.09 -0.07 -3.75
C THR A 192 -17.25 1.04 -4.37
N SER A 193 -17.86 1.84 -5.26
CA SER A 193 -17.21 2.98 -5.89
C SER A 193 -16.77 4.03 -4.87
N VAL A 194 -15.82 4.88 -5.28
CA VAL A 194 -15.29 5.97 -4.44
C VAL A 194 -16.34 6.98 -3.98
N ASP A 195 -17.43 7.15 -4.72
CA ASP A 195 -18.58 8.01 -4.37
C ASP A 195 -19.63 7.29 -3.50
N GLY A 196 -19.51 5.97 -3.31
CA GLY A 196 -20.45 5.16 -2.55
C GLY A 196 -21.75 4.81 -3.30
N GLU A 197 -21.92 5.26 -4.54
CA GLU A 197 -23.21 5.14 -5.25
C GLU A 197 -23.38 3.82 -5.99
N THR A 198 -22.27 3.19 -6.39
CA THR A 198 -22.28 1.99 -7.23
C THR A 198 -21.54 0.85 -6.54
N SER A 199 -22.10 -0.36 -6.60
CA SER A 199 -21.45 -1.57 -6.12
C SER A 199 -21.34 -2.61 -7.22
N HIS A 200 -20.19 -3.27 -7.32
CA HIS A 200 -19.94 -4.34 -8.28
C HIS A 200 -19.38 -5.57 -7.57
N ASN A 201 -19.83 -6.74 -8.04
CA ASN A 201 -19.19 -8.00 -7.71
C ASN A 201 -18.19 -8.34 -8.82
N LEU A 202 -16.93 -8.47 -8.44
CA LEU A 202 -15.84 -8.83 -9.33
C LEU A 202 -15.35 -10.23 -8.97
N THR A 203 -15.51 -11.18 -9.89
CA THR A 203 -14.95 -12.53 -9.71
C THR A 203 -13.52 -12.55 -10.22
N VAL A 204 -12.60 -12.95 -9.36
CA VAL A 204 -11.17 -13.10 -9.65
C VAL A 204 -10.86 -14.57 -9.68
N LYS A 205 -10.25 -15.05 -10.76
CA LYS A 205 -9.77 -16.44 -10.89
C LYS A 205 -8.25 -16.46 -11.02
N ARG A 206 -7.58 -17.19 -10.15
CA ARG A 206 -6.12 -17.37 -10.21
C ARG A 206 -5.73 -18.18 -11.45
N ALA A 207 -4.67 -17.78 -12.13
CA ALA A 207 -4.09 -18.59 -13.20
C ALA A 207 -3.68 -19.99 -12.68
N ALA A 208 -3.76 -21.00 -13.53
CA ALA A 208 -3.44 -22.39 -13.20
C ALA A 208 -1.94 -22.66 -13.21
#